data_AF-A0A4V1AEA4-F1
#
_entry.id   AF-A0A4V1AEA4-F1
#
_cell.length_a   1.000
_cell.length_b   1.000
_cell.length_c   1.000
_cell.angle_alpha   90.00
_cell.angle_beta   90.00
_cell.angle_gamma   90.00
#
_symmetry.space_group_name_H-M   'P 1'
#
loop_
_entity.id
_entity.type
_entity.pdbx_description
1 polymer ?
#
loop_
_entity_poly.entity_id
_entity_poly.type
_entity_poly.pdbx_seq_one_letter_code
_entity_poly.pdbx_strand_id
1 'polypeptide(L)'
;MKLTICALLSTVALALTTGSPSQNSDSVLNETDVPKGFPTNAAQLGDMVDKFYADLDKAFAHKIDVEKWHLARMEFKVLESVTKWIQPKLTDHGQWQINHTISQIKQYLLPRRDAQVVYACNNGDKNDYCLYYKFESYAADIKGLEIEANTWAKFYVSDDQDAVMQEAINEQLESTKVGIDRLKAAPVELWKTEPRAEEVQKSLERSGDIIDSALAAMQAKRL
;
A
#
# COMPACT_ATOMS: atom_id res chain seq x y z
N MET A 1 0.10 24.13 -11.51
CA MET A 1 0.11 22.65 -11.45
C MET A 1 -0.62 22.05 -10.23
N LYS A 2 -1.01 22.83 -9.21
CA LYS A 2 -1.78 22.31 -8.05
C LYS A 2 -3.27 22.07 -8.32
N LEU A 3 -3.87 22.79 -9.27
CA LEU A 3 -5.32 22.73 -9.55
C LEU A 3 -5.77 21.58 -10.46
N THR A 4 -4.87 21.07 -11.32
CA THR A 4 -5.24 20.09 -12.36
C THR A 4 -5.30 18.66 -11.84
N ILE A 5 -4.56 18.35 -10.76
CA ILE A 5 -4.44 16.99 -10.22
C ILE A 5 -5.57 16.67 -9.23
N CYS A 6 -5.98 17.63 -8.38
CA CYS A 6 -7.15 17.47 -7.51
C CYS A 6 -8.44 17.25 -8.31
N ALA A 7 -8.59 17.93 -9.46
CA ALA A 7 -9.77 17.81 -10.32
C ALA A 7 -9.97 16.40 -10.91
N LEU A 8 -8.94 15.55 -10.98
CA LEU A 8 -8.97 14.25 -11.66
C LEU A 8 -9.44 13.08 -10.76
N LEU A 9 -9.35 13.19 -9.43
CA LEU A 9 -9.89 12.16 -8.51
C LEU A 9 -11.17 12.59 -7.80
N SER A 10 -11.45 13.88 -7.65
CA SER A 10 -12.80 14.33 -7.28
C SER A 10 -13.83 13.86 -8.32
N THR A 11 -13.44 13.66 -9.58
CA THR A 11 -14.25 13.02 -10.62
C THR A 11 -14.49 11.53 -10.43
N VAL A 12 -13.73 10.81 -9.61
CA VAL A 12 -14.02 9.40 -9.30
C VAL A 12 -15.12 9.31 -8.25
N ALA A 13 -15.06 10.14 -7.21
CA ALA A 13 -16.16 10.32 -6.26
C ALA A 13 -17.39 10.94 -6.94
N LEU A 14 -17.21 11.88 -7.88
CA LEU A 14 -18.29 12.38 -8.72
C LEU A 14 -18.83 11.34 -9.70
N ALA A 15 -18.02 10.52 -10.37
CA ALA A 15 -18.53 9.49 -11.28
C ALA A 15 -19.32 8.39 -10.56
N LEU A 16 -18.99 8.14 -9.29
CA LEU A 16 -19.78 7.32 -8.38
C LEU A 16 -21.10 7.97 -7.94
N THR A 17 -21.27 9.29 -8.08
CA THR A 17 -22.48 10.03 -7.65
C THR A 17 -23.27 10.68 -8.79
N THR A 18 -22.67 10.87 -9.97
CA THR A 18 -23.26 11.54 -11.15
C THR A 18 -23.44 10.62 -12.36
N GLY A 19 -23.14 9.33 -12.23
CA GLY A 19 -23.63 8.32 -13.17
C GLY A 19 -25.17 8.30 -13.11
N SER A 20 -25.81 8.62 -14.22
CA SER A 20 -27.27 8.73 -14.42
C SER A 20 -28.10 7.68 -13.65
N PRO A 21 -29.34 7.99 -13.25
CA PRO A 21 -30.14 7.23 -12.29
C PRO A 21 -30.69 5.93 -12.90
N SER A 22 -29.82 4.97 -13.19
CA SER A 22 -30.18 3.58 -12.98
C SER A 22 -29.81 3.29 -11.53
N GLN A 23 -30.83 3.02 -10.72
CA GLN A 23 -30.75 2.46 -9.37
C GLN A 23 -29.42 1.70 -9.20
N ASN A 24 -28.52 2.15 -8.30
CA ASN A 24 -27.36 1.42 -7.70
C ASN A 24 -26.05 2.22 -7.54
N SER A 25 -26.00 3.54 -7.75
CA SER A 25 -24.76 4.32 -7.55
C SER A 25 -24.23 4.28 -6.10
N ASP A 26 -25.12 4.22 -5.10
CA ASP A 26 -24.75 3.98 -3.69
C ASP A 26 -24.53 2.49 -3.36
N SER A 27 -24.76 1.56 -4.31
CA SER A 27 -24.72 0.11 -4.05
C SER A 27 -23.37 -0.54 -4.34
N VAL A 28 -22.48 0.10 -5.11
CA VAL A 28 -21.19 -0.51 -5.51
C VAL A 28 -20.26 -0.74 -4.30
N LEU A 29 -20.42 0.06 -3.25
CA LEU A 29 -19.60 0.01 -2.03
C LEU A 29 -20.33 -0.52 -0.78
N ASN A 30 -21.66 -0.70 -0.85
CA ASN A 30 -22.52 -1.18 0.24
C ASN A 30 -22.65 -2.73 0.25
N GLU A 31 -21.53 -3.44 0.06
CA GLU A 31 -21.52 -4.91 0.13
C GLU A 31 -21.12 -5.42 1.52
N THR A 32 -21.62 -6.60 1.89
CA THR A 32 -21.27 -7.31 3.13
C THR A 32 -19.83 -7.84 3.17
N ASP A 33 -19.15 -7.90 2.01
CA ASP A 33 -17.80 -8.47 1.86
C ASP A 33 -16.72 -7.42 1.54
N VAL A 34 -16.79 -6.25 2.20
CA VAL A 34 -15.75 -5.21 2.08
C VAL A 34 -14.51 -5.64 2.87
N PRO A 35 -13.32 -5.76 2.24
CA PRO A 35 -12.09 -6.04 2.99
C PRO A 35 -11.87 -5.00 4.07
N LYS A 36 -11.39 -5.42 5.24
CA LYS A 36 -11.13 -4.51 6.37
C LYS A 36 -10.21 -3.37 5.94
N GLY A 37 -10.63 -2.13 6.19
CA GLY A 37 -9.87 -0.92 5.83
C GLY A 37 -10.11 -0.39 4.41
N PHE A 38 -10.97 -1.04 3.62
CA PHE A 38 -11.42 -0.51 2.33
C PHE A 38 -12.64 0.41 2.54
N PRO A 39 -12.86 1.40 1.65
CA PRO A 39 -13.98 2.31 1.79
C PRO A 39 -15.31 1.58 1.56
N THR A 40 -16.29 1.86 2.41
CA THR A 40 -17.66 1.34 2.32
C THR A 40 -18.62 2.28 1.60
N ASN A 41 -18.17 3.49 1.23
CA ASN A 41 -18.93 4.44 0.44
C ASN A 41 -18.03 5.43 -0.31
N ALA A 42 -18.62 6.19 -1.24
CA ALA A 42 -17.89 7.11 -2.11
C ALA A 42 -17.24 8.27 -1.32
N ALA A 43 -17.83 8.69 -0.20
CA ALA A 43 -17.26 9.72 0.65
C ALA A 43 -15.95 9.26 1.30
N GLN A 44 -15.91 8.03 1.82
CA GLN A 44 -14.67 7.45 2.38
C GLN A 44 -13.58 7.28 1.32
N LEU A 45 -13.94 6.90 0.09
CA LEU A 45 -12.97 6.85 -1.02
C LEU A 45 -12.42 8.25 -1.34
N GLY A 46 -13.29 9.26 -1.34
CA GLY A 46 -12.90 10.68 -1.48
C GLY A 46 -11.94 11.11 -0.38
N ASP A 47 -12.26 10.82 0.88
CA ASP A 47 -11.42 11.14 2.03
C ASP A 47 -10.04 10.47 1.94
N MET A 48 -9.96 9.22 1.48
CA MET A 48 -8.69 8.52 1.28
C MET A 48 -7.81 9.20 0.23
N VAL A 49 -8.43 9.66 -0.87
CA VAL A 49 -7.73 10.40 -1.92
C VAL A 49 -7.24 11.75 -1.41
N ASP A 50 -8.11 12.51 -0.76
CA ASP A 50 -7.81 13.85 -0.27
C ASP A 50 -6.70 13.79 0.78
N LYS A 51 -6.76 12.78 1.65
CA LYS A 51 -5.70 12.48 2.62
C LYS A 51 -4.37 12.18 1.93
N PHE A 52 -4.36 11.30 0.93
CA PHE A 52 -3.14 10.99 0.16
C PHE A 52 -2.50 12.27 -0.41
N TYR A 53 -3.29 13.16 -1.03
CA TYR A 53 -2.76 14.42 -1.55
C TYR A 53 -2.29 15.38 -0.46
N ALA A 54 -3.01 15.45 0.66
CA ALA A 54 -2.58 16.26 1.80
C ALA A 54 -1.24 15.77 2.36
N ASP A 55 -1.03 14.45 2.45
CA ASP A 55 0.19 13.86 2.99
C ASP A 55 1.36 13.97 2.01
N LEU A 56 1.10 13.88 0.69
CA LEU A 56 2.06 14.29 -0.34
C LEU A 56 2.49 15.74 -0.17
N ASP A 57 1.55 16.67 0.00
CA ASP A 57 1.88 18.09 0.15
C ASP A 57 2.68 18.36 1.43
N LYS A 58 2.35 17.68 2.54
CA LYS A 58 3.11 17.77 3.79
C LYS A 58 4.54 17.27 3.64
N ALA A 59 4.78 16.22 2.85
CA ALA A 59 6.12 15.69 2.61
C ALA A 59 7.04 16.68 1.88
N PHE A 60 6.48 17.66 1.16
CA PHE A 60 7.23 18.64 0.35
C PHE A 60 6.99 20.11 0.72
N ALA A 61 6.30 20.41 1.83
CA ALA A 61 5.90 21.77 2.18
C ALA A 61 7.09 22.72 2.42
N HIS A 62 8.20 22.20 2.95
CA HIS A 62 9.42 22.96 3.23
C HIS A 62 10.66 22.19 2.77
N LYS A 63 11.31 21.46 3.69
CA LYS A 63 12.29 20.44 3.37
C LYS A 63 11.53 19.14 3.05
N ILE A 64 12.14 18.31 2.21
CA ILE A 64 11.66 16.96 1.95
C ILE A 64 11.70 16.17 3.26
N ASP A 65 10.55 15.67 3.67
CA ASP A 65 10.38 14.79 4.82
C ASP A 65 10.23 13.36 4.28
N VAL A 66 11.30 12.57 4.44
CA VAL A 66 11.43 11.23 3.83
C VAL A 66 10.43 10.25 4.43
N GLU A 67 10.20 10.34 5.73
CA GLU A 67 9.22 9.52 6.44
C GLU A 67 7.81 9.85 5.95
N LYS A 68 7.43 11.13 5.94
CA LYS A 68 6.10 11.52 5.43
C LYS A 68 5.90 11.13 3.97
N TRP A 69 6.94 11.24 3.15
CA TRP A 69 6.89 10.77 1.77
C TRP A 69 6.65 9.26 1.69
N HIS A 70 7.37 8.47 2.48
CA HIS A 70 7.21 7.03 2.49
C HIS A 70 5.83 6.60 3.00
N LEU A 71 5.32 7.26 4.05
CA LEU A 71 3.96 7.04 4.56
C LEU A 71 2.90 7.38 3.50
N ALA A 72 3.05 8.49 2.78
CA ALA A 72 2.16 8.83 1.66
C ALA A 72 2.21 7.78 0.53
N ARG A 73 3.38 7.16 0.27
CA ARG A 73 3.49 6.04 -0.66
C ARG A 73 2.80 4.79 -0.17
N MET A 74 2.83 4.50 1.13
CA MET A 74 2.05 3.41 1.71
C MET A 74 0.55 3.65 1.50
N GLU A 75 0.07 4.87 1.73
CA GLU A 75 -1.33 5.24 1.47
C GLU A 75 -1.70 5.09 0.00
N PHE A 76 -0.79 5.45 -0.92
CA PHE A 76 -1.00 5.19 -2.34
C PHE A 76 -1.13 3.69 -2.65
N LYS A 77 -0.33 2.83 -2.01
CA LYS A 77 -0.45 1.36 -2.19
C LYS A 77 -1.80 0.83 -1.70
N VAL A 78 -2.32 1.38 -0.61
CA VAL A 78 -3.69 1.09 -0.17
C VAL A 78 -4.69 1.56 -1.24
N LEU A 79 -4.57 2.79 -1.75
CA LEU A 79 -5.43 3.32 -2.80
C LEU A 79 -5.37 2.48 -4.08
N GLU A 80 -4.20 2.00 -4.50
CA GLU A 80 -4.03 1.07 -5.62
C GLU A 80 -4.80 -0.25 -5.39
N SER A 81 -4.81 -0.75 -4.17
CA SER A 81 -5.46 -2.01 -3.82
C SER A 81 -6.98 -1.85 -3.78
N VAL A 82 -7.45 -0.74 -3.18
CA VAL A 82 -8.86 -0.32 -3.19
C VAL A 82 -9.38 -0.12 -4.61
N THR A 83 -8.61 0.57 -5.45
CA THR A 83 -9.00 0.84 -6.84
C THR A 83 -9.10 -0.42 -7.67
N LYS A 84 -8.18 -1.39 -7.51
CA LYS A 84 -8.30 -2.70 -8.17
C LYS A 84 -9.55 -3.48 -7.73
N TRP A 85 -9.90 -3.42 -6.46
CA TRP A 85 -11.08 -4.12 -5.93
C TRP A 85 -12.40 -3.50 -6.39
N ILE A 86 -12.49 -2.17 -6.45
CA ILE A 86 -13.71 -1.48 -6.91
C ILE A 86 -13.85 -1.50 -8.44
N GLN A 87 -12.73 -1.55 -9.19
CA GLN A 87 -12.72 -1.49 -10.66
C GLN A 87 -13.76 -2.40 -11.34
N PRO A 88 -13.86 -3.71 -11.05
CA PRO A 88 -14.84 -4.59 -11.71
C PRO A 88 -16.30 -4.19 -11.47
N LYS A 89 -16.56 -3.32 -10.48
CA LYS A 89 -17.89 -2.86 -10.09
C LYS A 89 -18.26 -1.50 -10.69
N LEU A 90 -17.34 -0.87 -11.42
CA LEU A 90 -17.55 0.44 -12.05
C LEU A 90 -17.99 0.30 -13.50
N THR A 91 -18.67 1.34 -13.98
CA THR A 91 -18.91 1.55 -15.41
C THR A 91 -17.59 1.66 -16.17
N ASP A 92 -17.59 1.37 -17.48
CA ASP A 92 -16.40 1.50 -18.33
C ASP A 92 -15.74 2.89 -18.21
N HIS A 93 -16.55 3.94 -18.12
CA HIS A 93 -16.06 5.30 -17.93
C HIS A 93 -15.39 5.49 -16.56
N GLY A 94 -16.00 4.96 -15.47
CA GLY A 94 -15.41 5.02 -14.14
C GLY A 94 -14.12 4.22 -14.02
N GLN A 95 -14.05 3.03 -14.64
CA GLN A 95 -12.82 2.25 -14.73
C GLN A 95 -11.72 3.03 -15.46
N TRP A 96 -12.05 3.66 -16.59
CA TRP A 96 -11.11 4.47 -17.35
C TRP A 96 -10.57 5.64 -16.51
N GLN A 97 -11.44 6.38 -15.80
CA GLN A 97 -11.03 7.51 -14.97
C GLN A 97 -10.08 7.11 -13.83
N ILE A 98 -10.40 6.03 -13.11
CA ILE A 98 -9.54 5.52 -12.03
C ILE A 98 -8.19 5.05 -12.60
N ASN A 99 -8.21 4.23 -13.65
CA ASN A 99 -6.98 3.72 -14.26
C ASN A 99 -6.10 4.85 -14.79
N HIS A 100 -6.70 5.84 -15.44
CA HIS A 100 -5.99 7.01 -15.93
C HIS A 100 -5.32 7.76 -14.78
N THR A 101 -6.02 7.98 -13.67
CA THR A 101 -5.46 8.74 -12.56
C THR A 101 -4.36 7.99 -11.82
N ILE A 102 -4.57 6.71 -11.50
CA ILE A 102 -3.54 5.85 -10.90
C ILE A 102 -2.31 5.78 -11.82
N SER A 103 -2.51 5.69 -13.14
CA SER A 103 -1.44 5.72 -14.13
C SER A 103 -0.67 7.04 -14.09
N GLN A 104 -1.35 8.19 -14.06
CA GLN A 104 -0.68 9.49 -13.99
C GLN A 104 0.16 9.65 -12.72
N ILE A 105 -0.35 9.20 -11.58
CA ILE A 105 0.39 9.24 -10.31
C ILE A 105 1.66 8.38 -10.43
N LYS A 106 1.54 7.15 -10.92
CA LYS A 106 2.69 6.24 -11.09
C LYS A 106 3.72 6.70 -12.11
N GLN A 107 3.28 7.27 -13.23
CA GLN A 107 4.16 7.60 -14.34
C GLN A 107 4.84 8.96 -14.16
N TYR A 108 4.17 9.91 -13.51
CA TYR A 108 4.65 11.29 -13.47
C TYR A 108 4.90 11.81 -12.06
N LEU A 109 4.00 11.53 -11.11
CA LEU A 109 4.11 12.11 -9.77
C LEU A 109 5.16 11.36 -8.94
N LEU A 110 4.99 10.05 -8.77
CA LEU A 110 5.87 9.25 -7.91
C LEU A 110 7.34 9.30 -8.36
N PRO A 111 7.70 9.05 -9.64
CA PRO A 111 9.11 8.99 -10.03
C PRO A 111 9.83 10.33 -9.84
N ARG A 112 9.13 11.43 -10.12
CA ARG A 112 9.67 12.78 -9.93
C ARG A 112 9.96 13.06 -8.46
N ARG A 113 9.06 12.67 -7.57
CA ARG A 113 9.20 12.88 -6.12
C ARG A 113 10.18 11.91 -5.47
N ASP A 114 10.23 10.66 -5.94
CA ASP A 114 11.25 9.68 -5.54
C ASP A 114 12.66 10.20 -5.82
N ALA A 115 12.90 10.76 -7.01
CA ALA A 115 14.21 11.33 -7.33
C ALA A 115 14.61 12.46 -6.35
N GLN A 116 13.65 13.28 -5.92
CA GLN A 116 13.89 14.33 -4.93
C GLN A 116 14.21 13.74 -3.54
N VAL A 117 13.53 12.67 -3.14
CA VAL A 117 13.75 11.98 -1.86
C VAL A 117 15.10 11.27 -1.85
N VAL A 118 15.45 10.57 -2.92
CA VAL A 118 16.78 9.96 -3.11
C VAL A 118 17.86 11.03 -2.99
N TYR A 119 17.67 12.19 -3.63
CA TYR A 119 18.60 13.31 -3.49
C TYR A 119 18.71 13.78 -2.02
N ALA A 120 17.59 13.93 -1.30
CA ALA A 120 17.61 14.30 0.12
C ALA A 120 18.38 13.28 0.99
N CYS A 121 18.10 12.00 0.79
CA CYS A 121 18.76 10.90 1.51
C CYS A 121 20.26 10.79 1.23
N ASN A 122 20.69 11.15 0.02
CA ASN A 122 22.10 11.17 -0.33
C ASN A 122 22.83 12.43 0.16
N ASN A 123 22.11 13.50 0.50
CA ASN A 123 22.68 14.79 0.91
C ASN A 123 22.44 15.13 2.39
N GLY A 124 22.56 14.12 3.25
CA GLY A 124 22.67 14.33 4.70
C GLY A 124 21.35 14.30 5.48
N ASP A 125 20.24 13.88 4.87
CA ASP A 125 19.10 13.44 5.68
C ASP A 125 19.44 12.13 6.42
N LYS A 126 19.09 12.06 7.70
CA LYS A 126 19.37 10.94 8.60
C LYS A 126 18.11 10.19 9.00
N ASN A 127 16.97 10.49 8.38
CA ASN A 127 15.74 9.77 8.62
C ASN A 127 15.91 8.28 8.29
N ASP A 128 15.49 7.39 9.18
CA ASP A 128 15.65 5.94 9.02
C ASP A 128 15.00 5.44 7.73
N TYR A 129 13.90 6.05 7.27
CA TYR A 129 13.26 5.70 6.00
C TYR A 129 14.14 5.91 4.76
N CYS A 130 15.26 6.63 4.86
CA CYS A 130 16.24 6.73 3.77
C CYS A 130 16.85 5.39 3.38
N LEU A 131 16.84 4.40 4.28
CA LEU A 131 17.32 3.06 3.98
C LEU A 131 16.46 2.38 2.90
N TYR A 132 15.16 2.69 2.83
CA TYR A 132 14.26 2.18 1.78
C TYR A 132 14.46 2.83 0.41
N TYR A 133 15.33 3.83 0.29
CA TYR A 133 15.68 4.48 -0.98
C TYR A 133 17.07 4.05 -1.49
N LYS A 134 17.65 3.02 -0.86
CA LYS A 134 18.91 2.38 -1.26
C LYS A 134 18.66 0.89 -1.45
N PHE A 135 19.03 0.35 -2.62
CA PHE A 135 18.72 -1.03 -2.96
C PHE A 135 19.28 -2.04 -1.96
N GLU A 136 20.56 -1.89 -1.58
CA GLU A 136 21.21 -2.84 -0.65
C GLU A 136 20.54 -2.90 0.72
N SER A 137 20.14 -1.74 1.27
CA SER A 137 19.43 -1.67 2.54
C SER A 137 18.02 -2.26 2.43
N TYR A 138 17.29 -1.94 1.36
CA TYR A 138 16.00 -2.53 1.05
C TYR A 138 16.07 -4.06 0.92
N ALA A 139 17.06 -4.59 0.19
CA ALA A 139 17.25 -6.01 -0.01
C ALA A 139 17.62 -6.74 1.30
N ALA A 140 18.40 -6.10 2.17
CA ALA A 140 18.74 -6.63 3.49
C ALA A 140 17.49 -6.77 4.38
N ASP A 141 16.63 -5.75 4.42
CA ASP A 141 15.39 -5.78 5.20
C ASP A 141 14.40 -6.83 4.70
N ILE A 142 14.27 -7.00 3.38
CA ILE A 142 13.44 -8.08 2.81
C ILE A 142 13.95 -9.44 3.25
N LYS A 143 15.26 -9.66 3.21
CA LYS A 143 15.85 -10.92 3.66
C LYS A 143 15.57 -11.18 5.15
N GLY A 144 15.61 -10.13 5.97
CA GLY A 144 15.22 -10.21 7.39
C GLY A 144 13.77 -10.67 7.55
N LEU A 145 12.84 -10.01 6.84
CA LEU A 145 11.41 -10.36 6.87
C LEU A 145 11.13 -11.75 6.30
N GLU A 146 11.87 -12.22 5.30
CA GLU A 146 11.74 -13.58 4.79
C GLU A 146 12.09 -14.60 5.88
N ILE A 147 13.15 -14.35 6.65
CA ILE A 147 13.54 -15.21 7.77
C ILE A 147 12.44 -15.20 8.85
N GLU A 148 11.93 -14.03 9.21
CA GLU A 148 10.84 -13.87 10.18
C GLU A 148 9.57 -14.58 9.72
N ALA A 149 9.12 -14.33 8.49
CA ALA A 149 7.93 -14.95 7.91
C ALA A 149 8.03 -16.48 7.91
N ASN A 150 9.15 -17.04 7.47
CA ASN A 150 9.37 -18.48 7.51
C ASN A 150 9.47 -19.04 8.93
N THR A 151 9.94 -18.24 9.89
CA THR A 151 10.03 -18.63 11.30
C THR A 151 8.63 -18.72 11.90
N TRP A 152 7.85 -17.65 11.80
CA TRP A 152 6.47 -17.62 12.31
C TRP A 152 5.58 -18.62 11.59
N ALA A 153 5.82 -18.85 10.31
CA ALA A 153 5.11 -19.85 9.54
C ALA A 153 5.22 -21.28 10.10
N LYS A 154 6.37 -21.61 10.71
CA LYS A 154 6.58 -22.93 11.33
C LYS A 154 5.84 -23.06 12.65
N PHE A 155 5.66 -21.96 13.37
CA PHE A 155 5.06 -21.98 14.70
C PHE A 155 3.53 -22.05 14.64
N TYR A 156 2.84 -21.40 13.70
CA TYR A 156 1.35 -21.39 13.71
C TYR A 156 0.70 -22.74 13.38
N VAL A 157 1.44 -23.69 12.80
CA VAL A 157 0.95 -25.03 12.40
C VAL A 157 0.82 -25.98 13.60
N SER A 158 1.45 -25.68 14.75
CA SER A 158 1.39 -26.54 15.93
C SER A 158 0.03 -26.41 16.64
N ASP A 159 -0.65 -27.54 16.84
CA ASP A 159 -1.94 -27.59 17.54
C ASP A 159 -1.81 -27.64 19.08
N ASP A 160 -0.58 -27.82 19.59
CA ASP A 160 -0.29 -27.96 21.02
C ASP A 160 -0.02 -26.61 21.71
N GLN A 161 -0.34 -25.49 21.06
CA GLN A 161 -0.04 -24.15 21.58
C GLN A 161 -1.19 -23.62 22.44
N ASP A 162 -0.85 -23.17 23.65
CA ASP A 162 -1.82 -22.49 24.50
C ASP A 162 -2.22 -21.10 23.95
N ALA A 163 -3.28 -20.53 24.51
CA ALA A 163 -3.85 -19.27 24.05
C ALA A 163 -2.87 -18.08 24.13
N VAL A 164 -1.98 -18.06 25.13
CA VAL A 164 -0.99 -16.99 25.30
C VAL A 164 0.05 -17.06 24.18
N MET A 165 0.52 -18.28 23.87
CA MET A 165 1.48 -18.48 22.79
C MET A 165 0.85 -18.18 21.42
N GLN A 166 -0.41 -18.54 21.22
CA GLN A 166 -1.15 -18.16 20.01
C GLN A 166 -1.30 -16.64 19.89
N GLU A 167 -1.62 -15.92 20.96
CA GLU A 167 -1.70 -14.45 20.92
C GLU A 167 -0.36 -13.83 20.55
N ALA A 168 0.73 -14.26 21.18
CA ALA A 168 2.08 -13.80 20.86
C ALA A 168 2.45 -14.05 19.40
N ILE A 169 2.15 -15.23 18.84
CA ILE A 169 2.42 -15.53 17.42
C ILE A 169 1.60 -14.62 16.51
N ASN A 170 0.32 -14.37 16.84
CA ASN A 170 -0.52 -13.46 16.06
C ASN A 170 0.06 -12.03 16.05
N GLU A 171 0.51 -11.52 17.20
CA GLU A 171 1.15 -10.21 17.29
C GLU A 171 2.42 -10.13 16.43
N GLN A 172 3.24 -11.18 16.42
CA GLN A 172 4.45 -11.23 15.62
C GLN A 172 4.16 -11.32 14.10
N LEU A 173 3.15 -12.09 13.70
CA LEU A 173 2.69 -12.15 12.31
C LEU A 173 2.17 -10.79 11.84
N GLU A 174 1.35 -10.11 12.65
CA GLU A 174 0.84 -8.76 12.35
C GLU A 174 1.99 -7.73 12.26
N SER A 175 2.96 -7.80 13.17
CA SER A 175 4.17 -6.95 13.12
C SER A 175 4.98 -7.21 11.85
N THR A 176 5.16 -8.47 11.47
CA THR A 176 5.87 -8.85 10.23
C THR A 176 5.10 -8.34 9.00
N LYS A 177 3.76 -8.45 9.00
CA LYS A 177 2.90 -7.90 7.95
C LYS A 177 3.08 -6.40 7.78
N VAL A 178 3.12 -5.64 8.87
CA VAL A 178 3.39 -4.20 8.84
C VAL A 178 4.76 -3.91 8.22
N GLY A 179 5.79 -4.70 8.56
CA GLY A 179 7.12 -4.59 7.93
C GLY A 179 7.09 -4.82 6.41
N ILE A 180 6.39 -5.87 5.97
CA ILE A 180 6.20 -6.20 4.54
C ILE A 180 5.48 -5.05 3.83
N ASP A 181 4.40 -4.52 4.41
CA ASP A 181 3.60 -3.47 3.78
C ASP A 181 4.36 -2.14 3.69
N ARG A 182 5.26 -1.84 4.64
CA ARG A 182 6.23 -0.73 4.52
C ARG A 182 7.15 -0.92 3.32
N LEU A 183 7.76 -2.10 3.17
CA LEU A 183 8.68 -2.36 2.06
C LEU A 183 7.98 -2.36 0.69
N LYS A 184 6.73 -2.79 0.60
CA LYS A 184 5.93 -2.70 -0.65
C LYS A 184 5.77 -1.25 -1.15
N ALA A 185 5.86 -0.27 -0.26
CA ALA A 185 5.79 1.14 -0.63
C ALA A 185 7.11 1.70 -1.18
N ALA A 186 8.22 0.96 -1.13
CA ALA A 186 9.51 1.45 -1.61
C ALA A 186 9.50 1.74 -3.13
N PRO A 187 10.44 2.56 -3.65
CA PRO A 187 10.49 2.98 -5.06
C PRO A 187 11.14 1.92 -5.96
N VAL A 188 10.51 0.74 -6.05
CA VAL A 188 11.04 -0.44 -6.77
C VAL A 188 11.41 -0.17 -8.22
N GLU A 189 10.75 0.81 -8.84
CA GLU A 189 11.02 1.28 -10.20
C GLU A 189 12.44 1.82 -10.38
N LEU A 190 13.06 2.34 -9.32
CA LEU A 190 14.45 2.83 -9.33
C LEU A 190 15.46 1.68 -9.41
N TRP A 191 15.06 0.47 -9.04
CA TRP A 191 15.97 -0.68 -8.92
C TRP A 191 15.85 -1.67 -10.06
N LYS A 192 15.06 -1.36 -11.10
CA LYS A 192 14.87 -2.29 -12.23
C LYS A 192 16.17 -2.74 -12.91
N THR A 193 17.22 -1.94 -12.82
CA THR A 193 18.55 -2.25 -13.37
C THR A 193 19.47 -2.95 -12.38
N GLU A 194 19.07 -3.11 -11.12
CA GLU A 194 19.88 -3.79 -10.12
C GLU A 194 19.89 -5.30 -10.37
N PRO A 195 21.06 -5.97 -10.33
CA PRO A 195 21.19 -7.38 -10.73
C PRO A 195 20.28 -8.36 -9.98
N ARG A 196 19.84 -8.01 -8.77
CA ARG A 196 19.02 -8.87 -7.88
C ARG A 196 17.62 -8.34 -7.64
N ALA A 197 17.19 -7.26 -8.31
CA ALA A 197 15.92 -6.63 -7.99
C ALA A 197 14.73 -7.56 -8.14
N GLU A 198 14.67 -8.34 -9.22
CA GLU A 198 13.57 -9.28 -9.45
C GLU A 198 13.50 -10.39 -8.38
N GLU A 199 14.64 -10.96 -8.00
CA GLU A 199 14.75 -11.95 -6.92
C GLU A 199 14.23 -11.37 -5.60
N VAL A 200 14.68 -10.17 -5.26
CA VAL A 200 14.30 -9.48 -4.02
C VAL A 200 12.80 -9.16 -3.99
N GLN A 201 12.21 -8.70 -5.09
CA GLN A 201 10.75 -8.48 -5.17
C GLN A 201 9.96 -9.77 -4.97
N LYS A 202 10.39 -10.87 -5.63
CA LYS A 202 9.75 -12.18 -5.47
C LYS A 202 9.85 -12.71 -4.04
N SER A 203 10.95 -12.42 -3.33
CA SER A 203 11.09 -12.77 -1.91
C SER A 203 10.10 -11.99 -1.03
N LEU A 204 9.92 -10.69 -1.27
CA LEU A 204 8.94 -9.88 -0.56
C LEU A 204 7.50 -10.38 -0.81
N GLU A 205 7.14 -10.66 -2.07
CA GLU A 205 5.83 -11.21 -2.43
C GLU A 205 5.55 -12.52 -1.70
N ARG A 206 6.48 -13.49 -1.79
CA ARG A 206 6.35 -14.79 -1.12
C ARG A 206 6.24 -14.66 0.40
N SER A 207 7.03 -13.77 1.00
CA SER A 207 6.97 -13.52 2.44
C SER A 207 5.60 -12.96 2.83
N GLY A 208 5.03 -12.08 1.99
CA GLY A 208 3.65 -11.60 2.14
C GLY A 208 2.63 -12.72 2.12
N ASP A 209 2.69 -13.60 1.11
CA ASP A 209 1.76 -14.72 0.97
C ASP A 209 1.82 -15.69 2.16
N ILE A 210 3.02 -15.94 2.68
CA ILE A 210 3.24 -16.77 3.87
C ILE A 210 2.55 -16.16 5.10
N ILE A 211 2.76 -14.87 5.34
CA ILE A 211 2.18 -14.16 6.49
C ILE A 211 0.65 -14.08 6.37
N ASP A 212 0.13 -13.74 5.20
CA ASP A 212 -1.32 -13.64 4.98
C ASP A 212 -1.99 -15.01 5.16
N SER A 213 -1.36 -16.08 4.70
CA SER A 213 -1.84 -17.46 4.91
C SER A 213 -1.83 -17.85 6.40
N ALA A 214 -0.76 -17.51 7.12
CA ALA A 214 -0.63 -17.79 8.55
C ALA A 214 -1.71 -17.06 9.37
N LEU A 215 -1.90 -15.76 9.11
CA LEU A 215 -2.92 -14.95 9.78
C LEU A 215 -4.34 -15.47 9.51
N ALA A 216 -4.64 -15.83 8.25
CA ALA A 216 -5.93 -16.41 7.90
C ALA A 216 -6.18 -17.75 8.63
N ALA A 217 -5.18 -18.63 8.68
CA ALA A 217 -5.28 -19.90 9.39
C ALA A 217 -5.50 -19.71 10.90
N MET A 218 -4.82 -18.74 11.51
CA MET A 218 -5.00 -18.41 12.92
C MET A 218 -6.38 -17.84 13.24
N GLN A 219 -6.92 -17.00 12.36
CA GLN A 219 -8.28 -16.50 12.51
C GLN A 219 -9.31 -17.63 12.40
N ALA A 220 -9.11 -18.59 11.49
CA ALA A 220 -9.99 -19.75 11.33
C ALA A 220 -10.00 -20.67 12.56
N LYS A 221 -8.87 -20.82 13.29
CA LYS A 221 -8.81 -21.62 14.53
C LYS A 221 -9.54 -21.00 15.73
N ARG A 222 -9.86 -19.70 15.68
CA ARG A 222 -10.55 -18.97 16.75
C ARG A 222 -12.09 -19.02 16.61
N LEU A 223 -12.60 -19.47 15.47
CA LEU A 223 -14.03 -19.63 15.14
C LEU A 223 -14.48 -21.08 15.38
#